data_AF-A0A9X2EGE1-F1
#
_entry.id   AF-A0A9X2EGE1-F1
#
_cell.length_a   1.000
_cell.length_b   1.000
_cell.length_c   1.000
_cell.angle_alpha   90.00
_cell.angle_beta   90.00
_cell.angle_gamma   90.00
#
_symmetry.space_group_name_H-M   'P 1'
#
loop_
_entity.id
_entity.type
_entity.pdbx_description
1 polymer ?
#
loop_
_entity_poly.entity_id
_entity_poly.type
_entity_poly.pdbx_seq_one_letter_code
_entity_poly.pdbx_strand_id
1 'polypeptide(L)'
;MNKIIFSLIGAASFAAVPALVAAPEPAEAKPKWKAASLYQPACPPGLAKKDNGCLPPGQAKKLYERGHRFDRDFRGYTDYERIPYDLRRRYDLDPRDRYVYDDNYIYRVDPTTLIVREVLDAIF
;
A
#
# COMPACT_ATOMS: atom_id res chain seq x y z
N MET A 1 71.86 -20.97 15.83
CA MET A 1 71.78 -21.21 17.29
C MET A 1 70.42 -20.68 17.70
N ASN A 2 69.34 -21.46 17.71
CA ASN A 2 69.06 -22.55 18.63
C ASN A 2 68.33 -23.72 17.96
N LYS A 3 68.33 -24.81 18.70
CA LYS A 3 68.25 -26.19 18.27
C LYS A 3 67.11 -26.84 19.07
N ILE A 4 66.31 -27.68 18.40
CA ILE A 4 65.55 -28.83 18.95
C ILE A 4 64.26 -28.38 19.73
N ILE A 5 63.08 -29.03 19.75
CA ILE A 5 62.68 -30.44 19.74
C ILE A 5 61.23 -30.59 19.23
N PHE A 6 61.03 -31.58 18.35
CA PHE A 6 59.75 -32.22 17.99
C PHE A 6 59.10 -32.87 19.23
N SER A 7 57.80 -32.66 19.46
CA SER A 7 57.02 -33.66 20.19
C SER A 7 55.62 -33.81 19.59
N LEU A 8 55.36 -35.07 19.28
CA LEU A 8 54.20 -35.68 18.66
C LEU A 8 53.10 -35.96 19.71
N ILE A 9 51.87 -36.13 19.21
CA ILE A 9 50.75 -36.88 19.79
C ILE A 9 49.97 -36.17 20.91
N GLY A 10 48.68 -35.96 20.67
CA GLY A 10 47.74 -35.54 21.70
C GLY A 10 46.31 -35.42 21.20
N ALA A 11 45.70 -36.56 20.86
CA ALA A 11 44.27 -36.85 20.81
C ALA A 11 43.30 -35.73 20.41
N ALA A 12 42.71 -35.88 19.22
CA ALA A 12 41.46 -35.24 18.84
C ALA A 12 40.39 -35.58 19.87
N SER A 13 40.17 -34.66 20.81
CA SER A 13 39.03 -34.70 21.71
C SER A 13 37.84 -34.21 20.92
N PHE A 14 37.06 -35.14 20.36
CA PHE A 14 35.67 -34.86 19.99
C PHE A 14 34.94 -34.52 21.29
N ALA A 15 34.98 -33.25 21.68
CA ALA A 15 34.06 -32.73 22.67
C ALA A 15 32.66 -32.96 22.10
N ALA A 16 31.90 -33.84 22.76
CA ALA A 16 30.50 -34.06 22.50
C ALA A 16 29.81 -32.70 22.47
N VAL A 17 29.32 -32.31 21.29
CA VAL A 17 28.42 -31.17 21.15
C VAL A 17 27.20 -31.53 22.00
N PRO A 18 26.86 -30.77 23.05
CA PRO A 18 25.60 -31.01 23.73
C PRO A 18 24.51 -30.77 22.69
N ALA A 19 23.62 -31.74 22.52
CA ALA A 19 22.39 -31.54 21.77
C ALA A 19 21.71 -30.31 22.37
N LEU A 20 21.79 -29.20 21.65
CA LEU A 20 21.03 -28.01 21.96
C LEU A 20 19.58 -28.47 21.94
N VAL A 21 18.98 -28.54 23.13
CA VAL A 21 17.57 -28.76 23.32
C VAL A 21 16.85 -27.91 22.29
N ALA A 22 16.19 -28.56 21.35
CA ALA A 22 15.30 -27.92 20.42
C ALA A 22 14.32 -27.11 21.26
N ALA A 23 14.45 -25.78 21.23
CA ALA A 23 13.38 -24.92 21.68
C ALA A 23 12.11 -25.39 20.95
N PRO A 24 10.95 -25.51 21.62
CA PRO A 24 9.72 -25.75 20.89
C PRO A 24 9.61 -24.66 19.83
N GLU A 25 9.48 -25.07 18.58
CA GLU A 25 9.23 -24.15 17.48
C GLU A 25 8.04 -23.26 17.89
N PRO A 26 8.11 -21.93 17.70
CA PRO A 26 6.94 -21.10 17.93
C PRO A 26 5.83 -21.67 17.06
N ALA A 27 4.76 -22.14 17.69
CA ALA A 27 3.61 -22.71 17.01
C ALA A 27 3.18 -21.71 15.91
N GLU A 28 3.47 -22.06 14.66
CA GLU A 28 3.10 -21.25 13.51
C GLU A 28 1.58 -21.11 13.53
N ALA A 29 1.12 -19.92 13.92
CA ALA A 29 -0.27 -19.55 13.78
C ALA A 29 -0.58 -19.57 12.28
N LYS A 30 -1.24 -20.65 11.83
CA LYS A 30 -1.63 -20.78 10.42
C LYS A 30 -2.44 -19.55 10.02
N PRO A 31 -2.01 -18.79 9.01
CA PRO A 31 -2.82 -17.68 8.52
C PRO A 31 -4.16 -18.22 8.06
N LYS A 32 -5.25 -17.73 8.65
CA LYS A 32 -6.63 -18.11 8.30
C LYS A 32 -7.13 -17.43 7.01
N TRP A 33 -6.22 -17.05 6.13
CA TRP A 33 -6.57 -16.66 4.77
C TRP A 33 -6.15 -17.79 3.84
N LYS A 34 -7.15 -18.49 3.28
CA LYS A 34 -6.90 -19.49 2.25
C LYS A 34 -6.24 -18.79 1.07
N ALA A 35 -5.02 -19.19 0.76
CA ALA A 35 -4.37 -18.86 -0.51
C ALA A 35 -5.19 -19.49 -1.65
N ALA A 36 -5.98 -18.67 -2.33
CA ALA A 36 -6.55 -18.96 -3.63
C ALA A 36 -6.08 -17.83 -4.56
N SER A 37 -5.17 -18.16 -5.46
CA SER A 37 -5.41 -18.16 -6.90
C SER A 37 -5.28 -16.78 -7.57
N LEU A 38 -4.25 -16.72 -8.43
CA LEU A 38 -4.06 -15.88 -9.61
C LEU A 38 -5.26 -14.99 -10.01
N TYR A 39 -5.00 -13.68 -10.09
CA TYR A 39 -5.82 -12.65 -10.76
C TYR A 39 -7.26 -12.44 -10.24
N GLN A 40 -7.41 -11.48 -9.32
CA GLN A 40 -8.62 -10.66 -9.14
C GLN A 40 -8.27 -9.48 -8.22
N PRO A 41 -8.30 -8.21 -8.68
CA PRO A 41 -8.27 -7.07 -7.77
C PRO A 41 -9.67 -6.95 -7.16
N ALA A 42 -10.07 -7.92 -6.34
CA ALA A 42 -11.37 -7.91 -5.69
C ALA A 42 -11.25 -7.07 -4.42
N CYS A 43 -11.69 -5.81 -4.52
CA CYS A 43 -11.83 -4.92 -3.37
C CYS A 43 -12.47 -5.67 -2.18
N PRO A 44 -12.01 -5.44 -0.94
CA PRO A 44 -12.60 -6.05 0.25
C PRO A 44 -14.14 -5.95 0.23
N PRO A 45 -14.86 -7.00 0.65
CA PRO A 45 -16.32 -6.98 0.68
C PRO A 45 -16.81 -5.78 1.51
N GLY A 46 -17.61 -4.91 0.90
CA GLY A 46 -18.05 -3.62 1.46
C GLY A 46 -17.46 -2.40 0.75
N LEU A 47 -16.31 -2.56 0.09
CA LEU A 47 -15.62 -1.49 -0.62
C LEU A 47 -15.85 -1.51 -2.14
N ALA A 48 -16.14 -2.69 -2.70
CA ALA A 48 -16.51 -2.86 -4.11
C ALA A 48 -17.76 -2.07 -4.53
N LYS A 49 -18.66 -1.73 -3.59
CA LYS A 49 -19.91 -1.01 -3.88
C LYS A 49 -19.72 0.50 -4.08
N LYS A 50 -18.54 1.04 -3.76
CA LYS A 50 -18.27 2.49 -3.81
C LYS A 50 -17.64 2.96 -5.12
N ASP A 51 -17.32 2.04 -6.04
CA ASP A 51 -16.72 2.34 -7.35
C ASP A 51 -15.50 3.28 -7.27
N ASN A 52 -14.80 3.27 -6.14
CA ASN A 52 -13.73 4.21 -5.79
C ASN A 52 -12.34 3.53 -5.83
N GLY A 53 -12.21 2.45 -6.59
CA GLY A 53 -10.93 1.75 -6.77
C GLY A 53 -10.43 1.00 -5.53
N CYS A 54 -11.33 0.49 -4.69
CA CYS A 54 -11.00 -0.28 -3.49
C CYS A 54 -10.37 0.54 -2.35
N LEU A 55 -10.68 1.84 -2.22
CA LEU A 55 -10.06 2.71 -1.22
C LEU A 55 -10.97 2.95 0.01
N PRO A 56 -10.59 2.59 1.25
CA PRO A 56 -11.48 2.65 2.40
C PRO A 56 -11.92 4.08 2.73
N PRO A 57 -13.22 4.31 3.01
CA PRO A 57 -13.73 5.62 3.38
C PRO A 57 -13.05 6.07 4.69
N GLY A 58 -12.47 7.26 4.69
CA GLY A 58 -11.66 7.79 5.80
C GLY A 58 -10.14 7.68 5.60
N GLN A 59 -9.64 6.75 4.76
CA GLN A 59 -8.26 6.84 4.26
C GLN A 59 -8.17 7.74 3.03
N ALA A 60 -9.21 7.81 2.18
CA ALA A 60 -9.24 8.70 1.01
C ALA A 60 -8.85 10.15 1.36
N LYS A 61 -9.46 10.66 2.43
CA LYS A 61 -9.23 12.01 2.95
C LYS A 61 -7.78 12.25 3.44
N LYS A 62 -7.08 11.19 3.87
CA LYS A 62 -5.65 11.26 4.28
C LYS A 62 -4.69 11.00 3.13
N LEU A 63 -5.14 10.35 2.05
CA LEU A 63 -4.25 9.90 0.97
C LEU A 63 -4.13 10.94 -0.14
N TYR A 64 -5.17 11.72 -0.42
CA TYR A 64 -5.20 12.65 -1.55
C TYR A 64 -4.89 14.09 -1.12
N GLU A 65 -3.83 14.25 -0.35
CA GLU A 65 -3.27 15.57 -0.07
C GLU A 65 -2.79 16.24 -1.37
N ARG A 66 -2.70 17.57 -1.36
CA ARG A 66 -2.06 18.29 -2.47
C ARG A 66 -0.65 17.73 -2.67
N GLY A 67 -0.31 17.42 -3.92
CA GLY A 67 0.97 16.81 -4.29
C GLY A 67 0.94 15.28 -4.36
N HIS A 68 -0.12 14.62 -3.88
CA HIS A 68 -0.31 13.19 -4.09
C HIS A 68 -0.36 12.88 -5.59
N ARG A 69 0.35 11.84 -6.02
CA ARG A 69 0.35 11.37 -7.40
C ARG A 69 -0.42 10.07 -7.51
N PHE A 70 -1.46 10.06 -8.32
CA PHE A 70 -2.17 8.85 -8.69
C PHE A 70 -1.33 7.99 -9.64
N ASP A 71 -1.46 6.68 -9.49
CA ASP A 71 -0.96 5.72 -10.47
C ASP A 71 -1.65 5.95 -11.83
N ARG A 72 -0.95 5.63 -12.92
CA ARG A 72 -1.53 5.69 -14.28
C ARG A 72 -2.71 4.74 -14.44
N ASP A 73 -2.75 3.66 -13.66
CA ASP A 73 -3.80 2.66 -13.68
C ASP A 73 -4.96 2.98 -12.71
N PHE A 74 -4.94 4.14 -12.04
CA PHE A 74 -6.04 4.54 -11.15
C PHE A 74 -7.34 4.75 -11.94
N ARG A 75 -8.41 4.07 -11.52
CA ARG A 75 -9.71 4.07 -12.21
C ARG A 75 -10.81 4.85 -11.49
N GLY A 76 -10.55 5.35 -10.28
CA GLY A 76 -11.53 6.07 -9.45
C GLY A 76 -11.73 7.54 -9.81
N TYR A 77 -11.44 7.94 -11.06
CA TYR A 77 -11.71 9.31 -11.49
C TYR A 77 -13.21 9.53 -11.64
N THR A 78 -13.67 10.69 -11.20
CA THR A 78 -15.05 11.13 -11.38
C THR A 78 -15.17 11.88 -12.70
N ASP A 79 -16.11 11.45 -13.54
CA ASP A 79 -16.45 12.17 -14.76
C ASP A 79 -16.88 13.61 -14.43
N TYR A 80 -16.38 14.57 -15.19
CA TYR A 80 -16.69 15.99 -15.01
C TYR A 80 -18.20 16.25 -14.94
N GLU A 81 -18.99 15.54 -15.76
CA GLU A 81 -20.44 15.68 -15.84
C GLU A 81 -21.19 15.17 -14.61
N ARG A 82 -20.58 14.25 -13.84
CA ARG A 82 -21.15 13.72 -12.59
C ARG A 82 -20.94 14.66 -11.41
N ILE A 83 -20.07 15.66 -11.55
CA ILE A 83 -19.89 16.70 -10.54
C ILE A 83 -21.08 17.68 -10.61
N PRO A 84 -21.76 17.95 -9.48
CA PRO A 84 -22.88 18.89 -9.42
C PRO A 84 -22.56 20.24 -10.09
N TYR A 85 -23.54 20.77 -10.84
CA TYR A 85 -23.35 21.96 -11.68
C TYR A 85 -22.98 23.21 -10.89
N ASP A 86 -23.55 23.35 -9.70
CA ASP A 86 -23.25 24.42 -8.74
C ASP A 86 -21.79 24.39 -8.28
N LEU A 87 -21.25 23.20 -7.97
CA LEU A 87 -19.84 23.03 -7.60
C LEU A 87 -18.91 23.32 -8.77
N ARG A 88 -19.27 22.86 -9.98
CA ARG A 88 -18.51 23.16 -11.21
C ARG A 88 -18.39 24.65 -11.46
N ARG A 89 -19.50 25.38 -11.34
CA ARG A 89 -19.59 26.83 -11.52
C ARG A 89 -18.87 27.59 -10.41
N ARG A 90 -19.02 27.15 -9.16
CA ARG A 90 -18.44 27.82 -7.98
C ARG A 90 -16.91 27.79 -8.01
N TYR A 91 -16.35 26.64 -8.35
CA TYR A 91 -14.91 26.42 -8.33
C TYR A 91 -14.25 26.53 -9.71
N ASP A 92 -14.98 26.97 -10.73
CA ASP A 92 -14.53 27.09 -12.11
C ASP A 92 -13.75 25.83 -12.56
N LEU A 93 -14.44 24.69 -12.45
CA LEU A 93 -13.84 23.41 -12.79
C LEU A 93 -13.67 23.31 -14.31
N ASP A 94 -12.47 22.95 -14.75
CA ASP A 94 -12.13 22.77 -16.15
C ASP A 94 -12.39 21.31 -16.58
N PRO A 95 -13.14 21.03 -17.65
CA PRO A 95 -13.34 19.68 -18.17
C PRO A 95 -12.06 19.00 -18.68
N ARG A 96 -10.96 19.73 -18.86
CA ARG A 96 -9.65 19.19 -19.25
C ARG A 96 -8.87 18.62 -18.07
N ASP A 97 -9.21 19.01 -16.84
CA ASP A 97 -8.62 18.41 -15.64
C ASP A 97 -9.29 17.07 -15.33
N ARG A 98 -8.62 16.27 -14.49
CA ARG A 98 -9.22 15.07 -13.90
C ARG A 98 -9.70 15.38 -12.49
N TYR A 99 -10.73 14.67 -12.04
CA TYR A 99 -11.30 14.87 -10.72
C TYR A 99 -11.45 13.57 -9.98
N VAL A 100 -11.36 13.62 -8.65
CA VAL A 100 -11.90 12.62 -7.75
C VAL A 100 -12.88 13.34 -6.85
N TYR A 101 -14.13 12.88 -6.80
CA TYR A 101 -15.15 13.41 -5.91
C TYR A 101 -15.51 12.36 -4.88
N ASP A 102 -15.11 12.59 -3.62
CA ASP A 102 -15.34 11.66 -2.52
C ASP A 102 -15.46 12.42 -1.18
N ASP A 103 -16.30 11.93 -0.28
CA ASP A 103 -16.51 12.47 1.07
C ASP A 103 -16.72 14.00 1.13
N ASN A 104 -17.43 14.56 0.14
CA ASN A 104 -17.63 16.00 -0.05
C ASN A 104 -16.33 16.79 -0.28
N TYR A 105 -15.32 16.20 -0.89
CA TYR A 105 -14.16 16.91 -1.42
C TYR A 105 -14.00 16.64 -2.90
N ILE A 106 -13.55 17.66 -3.62
CA ILE A 106 -13.12 17.55 -5.02
C ILE A 106 -11.60 17.67 -5.05
N TYR A 107 -10.94 16.61 -5.48
CA TYR A 107 -9.50 16.59 -5.74
C TYR A 107 -9.29 16.91 -7.21
N ARG A 108 -8.75 18.09 -7.53
CA ARG A 108 -8.38 18.48 -8.89
C ARG A 108 -7.02 17.89 -9.22
N VAL A 109 -7.00 17.03 -10.23
CA VAL A 109 -5.83 16.26 -10.65
C VAL A 109 -5.38 16.70 -12.02
N ASP A 110 -4.08 16.99 -12.14
CA ASP A 110 -3.47 17.30 -13.43
C ASP A 110 -3.52 16.08 -14.36
N PRO A 111 -4.05 16.20 -15.58
CA PRO A 111 -4.26 15.05 -16.47
C PRO A 111 -2.95 14.45 -17.02
N THR A 112 -1.84 15.19 -16.93
CA THR A 112 -0.53 14.81 -17.49
C THR A 112 0.36 14.19 -16.41
N THR A 113 0.47 14.86 -15.27
CA THR A 113 1.32 14.43 -14.15
C THR A 113 0.61 13.49 -13.19
N LEU A 114 -0.73 13.47 -13.21
CA LEU A 114 -1.59 12.73 -12.29
C LEU A 114 -1.45 13.16 -10.83
N ILE A 115 -1.02 14.40 -10.61
CA ILE A 115 -0.82 14.98 -9.29
C ILE A 115 -2.05 15.78 -8.86
N VAL A 116 -2.47 15.62 -7.61
CA VAL A 116 -3.47 16.47 -6.96
C VAL A 116 -2.91 17.88 -6.83
N ARG A 117 -3.46 18.82 -7.60
CA ARG A 117 -3.09 20.24 -7.54
C ARG A 117 -3.85 20.98 -6.45
N GLU A 118 -5.09 20.57 -6.23
CA GLU A 118 -6.01 21.28 -5.35
C GLU A 118 -6.99 20.31 -4.70
N VAL A 119 -7.38 20.64 -3.47
CA VAL A 119 -8.42 19.96 -2.70
C VAL A 119 -9.45 21.02 -2.35
N LEU A 120 -10.67 20.83 -2.83
CA LEU A 120 -11.78 21.77 -2.70
C LEU A 120 -12.84 21.15 -1.80
N ASP A 121 -13.39 21.93 -0.88
CA ASP A 121 -14.48 21.49 -0.01
C ASP A 121 -15.82 21.61 -0.76
N ALA A 122 -16.58 20.52 -0.84
CA ALA A 122 -17.88 20.47 -1.48
C ALA A 122 -19.04 20.55 -0.47
N ILE A 123 -18.75 20.72 0.82
CA ILE A 123 -19.77 21.01 1.83
C ILE A 123 -20.10 22.50 1.78
N PHE A 124 -21.39 22.79 1.78
CA PHE A 124 -21.94 24.14 1.86
C PHE A 124 -23.09 24.20 2.86
#